data_AF-A0A940KSE8-F1
#
_entry.id   AF-A0A940KSE8-F1
#
_cell.length_a   1.000
_cell.length_b   1.000
_cell.length_c   1.000
_cell.angle_alpha   90.00
_cell.angle_beta   90.00
_cell.angle_gamma   90.00
#
_symmetry.space_group_name_H-M   'P 1'
#
loop_
_entity.id
_entity.type
_entity.pdbx_description
1 polymer ?
#
loop_
_entity_poly.entity_id
_entity_poly.type
_entity_poly.pdbx_seq_one_letter_code
_entity_poly.pdbx_strand_id
1 'polypeptide(L)'
;MRKVYLCSLMMAATVGAYAQSYPGYRTSNYTGVNGVFFNPANAADSRSRWDINLFSIDGYAGNNQNSLSFKDITKSSFNSDSLKSKLLSGNGNNLNAMARVDILGPSVLFNA
;
A
#
# COMPACT_ATOMS: atom_id res chain seq x y z
N MET A 1 7.33 18.40 35.72
CA MET A 1 8.55 17.74 35.19
C MET A 1 8.25 16.41 34.48
N ARG A 2 7.78 15.35 35.15
CA ARG A 2 7.47 14.04 34.51
C ARG A 2 6.59 14.11 33.25
N LYS A 3 5.54 14.94 33.25
CA LYS A 3 4.64 15.13 32.10
C LYS A 3 5.34 15.77 30.88
N VAL A 4 6.32 16.65 31.12
CA VAL A 4 7.06 17.34 30.06
C VAL A 4 7.98 16.36 29.32
N TYR A 5 8.67 15.48 30.06
CA TYR A 5 9.48 14.41 29.47
C TYR A 5 8.65 13.41 28.66
N LEU A 6 7.42 13.12 29.11
CA LEU A 6 6.52 12.24 28.38
C LEU A 6 6.07 12.89 27.05
N CYS A 7 5.72 14.18 27.08
CA CYS A 7 5.37 14.93 25.87
C CYS A 7 6.55 15.02 24.88
N SER A 8 7.77 15.26 25.35
CA SER A 8 8.95 15.30 24.47
C SER A 8 9.25 13.94 23.84
N LEU A 9 9.06 12.84 24.59
CA LEU A 9 9.23 11.48 24.08
C LEU A 9 8.18 11.17 22.99
N MET A 10 6.93 11.56 23.19
CA MET A 10 5.87 11.36 22.19
C MET A 10 6.11 12.17 20.92
N MET A 11 6.62 13.40 21.01
CA MET A 11 6.98 14.21 19.85
C MET A 11 8.22 13.66 19.11
N ALA A 12 9.19 13.08 19.83
CA ALA A 12 10.35 12.44 19.20
C ALA A 12 9.95 11.19 18.40
N ALA A 13 8.91 10.45 18.84
CA ALA A 13 8.43 9.25 18.17
C ALA A 13 7.81 9.52 16.77
N THR A 14 7.41 10.75 16.47
CA THR A 14 6.79 11.09 15.18
C THR A 14 7.78 11.43 14.07
N VAL A 15 9.07 11.63 14.37
CA VAL A 15 10.09 12.12 13.40
C VAL A 15 10.40 11.13 12.27
N GLY A 16 10.00 9.86 12.39
CA GLY A 16 10.19 8.82 11.35
C GLY A 16 8.90 8.20 10.81
N ALA A 17 7.74 8.82 11.05
CA ALA A 17 6.46 8.25 10.62
C ALA A 17 6.25 8.46 9.12
N TYR A 18 6.39 7.37 8.34
CA TYR A 18 5.97 7.34 6.95
C TYR A 18 4.47 7.02 6.85
N ALA A 19 3.79 7.63 5.89
CA ALA A 19 2.40 7.27 5.58
C ALA A 19 2.34 5.79 5.15
N GLN A 20 1.37 5.05 5.69
CA GLN A 20 1.20 3.63 5.36
C GLN A 20 0.93 3.46 3.86
N SER A 21 1.56 2.44 3.28
CA SER A 21 1.22 2.01 1.93
C SER A 21 -0.24 1.55 1.89
N TYR A 22 -0.90 1.71 0.74
CA TYR A 22 -2.30 1.34 0.57
C TYR A 22 -2.44 -0.16 0.84
N PRO A 23 -3.24 -0.58 1.85
CA PRO A 23 -3.17 -1.95 2.36
C PRO A 23 -3.61 -3.02 1.37
N GLY A 24 -4.52 -2.68 0.44
CA GLY A 24 -4.88 -3.49 -0.73
C GLY A 24 -4.99 -4.99 -0.47
N TYR A 25 -4.28 -5.78 -1.29
CA TYR A 25 -4.22 -7.24 -1.16
C TYR A 25 -3.54 -7.69 0.14
N ARG A 26 -2.57 -6.93 0.67
CA ARG A 26 -1.69 -7.30 1.80
C ARG A 26 -2.40 -7.42 3.16
N THR A 27 -3.66 -6.99 3.28
CA THR A 27 -4.48 -7.16 4.49
C THR A 27 -5.40 -8.37 4.46
N SER A 28 -5.41 -9.15 3.38
CA SER A 28 -6.21 -10.38 3.34
C SER A 28 -5.61 -11.46 4.24
N ASN A 29 -6.48 -12.32 4.79
CA ASN A 29 -6.10 -13.45 5.64
C ASN A 29 -5.33 -14.56 4.87
N TYR A 30 -5.27 -14.46 3.54
CA TYR A 30 -4.58 -15.41 2.65
C TYR A 30 -3.46 -14.74 1.85
N THR A 31 -2.70 -13.85 2.50
CA THR A 31 -1.63 -13.07 1.86
C THR A 31 -0.29 -13.78 1.80
N GLY A 32 -0.12 -14.88 2.55
CA GLY A 32 1.12 -15.65 2.58
C GLY A 32 2.33 -14.78 2.94
N VAL A 33 3.41 -14.90 2.16
CA VAL A 33 4.62 -14.09 2.29
C VAL A 33 4.34 -12.58 2.29
N ASN A 34 3.37 -12.13 1.48
CA ASN A 34 3.17 -10.71 1.23
C ASN A 34 2.62 -9.95 2.45
N GLY A 35 1.91 -10.65 3.34
CA GLY A 35 1.36 -10.10 4.58
C GLY A 35 2.43 -9.78 5.63
N VAL A 36 3.59 -10.47 5.58
CA VAL A 36 4.70 -10.32 6.53
C VAL A 36 5.32 -8.93 6.46
N PHE A 37 5.41 -8.35 5.26
CA PHE A 37 5.94 -7.00 5.05
C PHE A 37 5.09 -5.90 5.70
N PHE A 38 3.80 -6.17 5.91
CA PHE A 38 2.90 -5.24 6.58
C PHE A 38 2.85 -5.50 8.09
N ASN A 39 2.72 -6.78 8.48
CA ASN A 39 2.73 -7.20 9.86
C ASN A 39 3.47 -8.54 9.99
N PRO A 40 4.62 -8.59 10.68
CA PRO A 40 5.39 -9.83 10.81
C PRO A 40 4.61 -10.92 11.57
N ALA A 41 3.62 -10.58 12.39
CA ALA A 41 2.77 -11.56 13.05
C ALA A 41 1.95 -12.41 12.05
N ASN A 42 1.71 -11.92 10.84
CA ASN A 42 1.03 -12.67 9.78
C ASN A 42 1.82 -13.89 9.32
N ALA A 43 3.13 -13.96 9.59
CA ALA A 43 3.94 -15.15 9.32
C ALA A 43 3.50 -16.33 10.21
N ALA A 44 3.25 -16.07 11.49
CA ALA A 44 2.82 -17.07 12.46
C ALA A 44 1.34 -17.43 12.31
N ASP A 45 0.48 -16.44 12.03
CA ASP A 45 -0.96 -16.62 11.81
C ASP A 45 -1.30 -16.98 10.34
N SER A 46 -0.32 -17.39 9.54
CA SER A 46 -0.55 -17.80 8.16
C SER A 46 -1.37 -19.09 8.11
N ARG A 47 -2.51 -19.06 7.41
CA ARG A 47 -3.36 -20.25 7.19
C ARG A 47 -2.68 -21.31 6.30
N SER A 48 -1.69 -20.90 5.51
CA SER A 48 -0.90 -21.78 4.63
C SER A 48 0.37 -22.25 5.35
N ARG A 49 0.68 -23.56 5.25
CA ARG A 49 1.89 -24.19 5.82
C ARG A 49 3.17 -23.74 5.13
N TRP A 50 3.08 -23.45 3.84
CA TRP A 50 4.16 -22.88 3.05
C TRP A 50 3.56 -22.02 1.95
N ASP A 51 4.25 -20.94 1.58
CA ASP A 51 3.86 -20.03 0.52
C ASP A 51 5.10 -19.54 -0.23
N ILE A 52 5.04 -19.51 -1.56
CA ILE A 52 6.13 -19.07 -2.42
C ILE A 52 5.63 -17.93 -3.29
N ASN A 53 6.19 -16.74 -3.09
CA ASN A 53 6.07 -15.65 -4.02
C ASN A 53 7.26 -15.71 -4.97
N LEU A 54 7.05 -15.97 -6.27
CA LEU A 54 8.16 -15.96 -7.25
C LEU A 54 8.51 -14.53 -7.66
N PHE A 55 7.48 -13.73 -7.91
CA PHE A 55 7.59 -12.34 -8.32
C PHE A 55 6.21 -11.69 -8.20
N SER A 56 6.15 -10.48 -7.65
CA SER A 56 4.92 -9.71 -7.51
C SER A 56 5.16 -8.25 -7.90
N ILE A 57 4.21 -7.67 -8.63
CA ILE A 57 4.18 -6.24 -8.95
C ILE A 57 2.88 -5.68 -8.38
N ASP A 58 2.98 -4.64 -7.57
CA ASP A 58 1.85 -3.85 -7.08
C ASP A 58 1.96 -2.43 -7.60
N GLY A 59 0.86 -1.87 -8.08
CA GLY A 59 0.82 -0.54 -8.67
C GLY A 59 -0.46 0.17 -8.25
N TYR A 60 -0.32 1.39 -7.73
CA TYR A 60 -1.42 2.24 -7.34
C TYR A 60 -1.27 3.61 -8.01
N ALA A 61 -2.36 4.13 -8.58
CA ALA A 61 -2.44 5.50 -9.06
C ALA A 61 -3.87 6.01 -8.85
N GLY A 62 -4.02 7.14 -8.18
CA GLY A 62 -5.33 7.70 -7.87
C GLY A 62 -5.24 9.08 -7.24
N ASN A 63 -6.37 9.75 -7.10
CA ASN A 63 -6.46 11.00 -6.37
C ASN A 63 -7.59 10.95 -5.32
N ASN A 64 -7.66 11.95 -4.44
CA ASN A 64 -8.65 12.01 -3.35
C ASN A 64 -10.13 12.10 -3.81
N GLN A 65 -10.39 12.32 -5.10
CA GLN A 65 -11.74 12.50 -5.65
C GLN A 65 -12.13 11.43 -6.68
N ASN A 66 -11.13 10.84 -7.34
CA ASN A 66 -11.24 9.89 -8.43
C ASN A 66 -10.24 8.75 -8.18
N SER A 67 -10.78 7.55 -7.98
CA SER A 67 -10.00 6.31 -7.94
C SER A 67 -9.94 5.68 -9.33
N LEU A 68 -8.76 5.25 -9.76
CA LEU A 68 -8.63 4.43 -10.98
C LEU A 68 -8.87 2.97 -10.63
N SER A 69 -9.78 2.32 -11.36
CA SER A 69 -9.95 0.87 -11.28
C SER A 69 -9.17 0.16 -12.37
N PHE A 70 -8.75 -1.08 -12.12
CA PHE A 70 -8.03 -1.92 -13.09
C PHE A 70 -8.81 -2.13 -14.41
N LYS A 71 -10.15 -2.08 -14.35
CA LYS A 71 -11.03 -2.11 -15.53
C LYS A 71 -10.88 -0.87 -16.42
N ASP A 72 -10.60 0.30 -15.85
CA ASP A 72 -10.39 1.54 -16.60
C ASP A 72 -9.05 1.54 -17.33
N ILE A 73 -8.07 0.82 -16.79
CA ILE A 73 -6.73 0.66 -17.37
C ILE A 73 -6.75 -0.37 -18.51
N THR A 74 -7.54 -1.43 -18.38
CA THR A 74 -7.54 -2.57 -19.31
C THR A 74 -8.55 -2.50 -20.45
N LYS A 75 -9.62 -1.70 -20.35
CA LYS A 75 -10.74 -1.81 -21.30
C LYS A 75 -10.51 -1.22 -22.69
N SER A 76 -9.54 -0.34 -22.92
CA SER A 76 -9.26 0.23 -24.23
C SER A 76 -7.90 0.92 -24.17
N SER A 77 -6.96 0.56 -25.05
CA SER A 77 -5.62 1.16 -25.23
C SER A 77 -5.44 2.49 -24.50
N PHE A 78 -4.63 2.49 -23.42
CA PHE A 78 -4.15 3.65 -22.66
C PHE A 78 -4.59 5.01 -23.26
N ASN A 79 -5.86 5.37 -23.06
CA ASN A 79 -6.32 6.66 -23.56
C ASN A 79 -5.78 7.69 -22.58
N SER A 80 -4.58 8.19 -22.89
CA SER A 80 -3.78 9.00 -22.00
C SER A 80 -4.51 10.25 -21.53
N ASP A 81 -5.45 10.77 -22.32
CA ASP A 81 -6.27 11.92 -21.98
C ASP A 81 -7.38 11.59 -20.98
N SER A 82 -7.98 10.39 -21.07
CA SER A 82 -8.95 9.89 -20.09
C SER A 82 -8.28 9.62 -18.73
N LEU A 83 -7.08 9.05 -18.75
CA LEU A 83 -6.30 8.81 -17.53
C LEU A 83 -5.79 10.12 -16.90
N LYS A 84 -5.28 11.05 -17.72
CA LYS A 84 -4.87 12.38 -17.24
C LYS A 84 -6.03 13.14 -16.65
N SER A 85 -7.18 13.16 -17.32
CA SER A 85 -8.37 13.83 -16.78
C SER A 85 -8.85 13.17 -15.49
N LYS A 86 -8.92 11.84 -15.38
CA LYS A 86 -9.29 11.21 -14.10
C LYS A 86 -8.29 11.48 -12.97
N LEU A 87 -6.98 11.44 -13.25
CA LEU A 87 -5.93 11.61 -12.24
C LEU A 87 -5.70 13.06 -11.84
N LEU A 88 -5.81 14.00 -12.79
CA LEU A 88 -5.44 15.41 -12.61
C LEU A 88 -6.66 16.33 -12.54
N SER A 89 -7.85 15.87 -12.93
CA SER A 89 -9.09 16.64 -12.71
C SER A 89 -9.71 16.30 -11.37
N GLY A 90 -10.17 17.35 -10.70
CA GLY A 90 -11.06 17.27 -9.57
C GLY A 90 -11.57 18.67 -9.22
N ASN A 91 -12.69 18.69 -8.51
CA ASN A 91 -13.41 19.89 -8.18
C ASN A 91 -12.90 20.46 -6.85
N GLY A 92 -12.26 21.63 -6.88
CA GLY A 92 -11.79 22.37 -5.70
C GLY A 92 -10.27 22.55 -5.60
N ASN A 93 -9.83 23.40 -4.66
CA ASN A 93 -8.43 23.83 -4.54
C ASN A 93 -7.45 22.75 -4.04
N ASN A 94 -7.93 21.63 -3.47
CA ASN A 94 -7.08 20.65 -2.80
C ASN A 94 -7.14 19.28 -3.50
N LEU A 95 -6.39 19.16 -4.60
CA LEU A 95 -6.19 17.89 -5.30
C LEU A 95 -4.90 17.22 -4.84
N ASN A 96 -5.04 16.11 -4.11
CA ASN A 96 -3.93 15.23 -3.75
C ASN A 96 -3.96 14.01 -4.67
N ALA A 97 -2.91 13.84 -5.47
CA ALA A 97 -2.69 12.66 -6.29
C ALA A 97 -1.57 11.81 -5.69
N MET A 98 -1.71 10.48 -5.80
CA MET A 98 -0.74 9.52 -5.30
C MET A 98 -0.49 8.47 -6.38
N ALA A 99 0.78 8.16 -6.59
CA ALA A 99 1.22 7.04 -7.42
C ALA A 99 2.27 6.23 -6.65
N ARG A 100 2.17 4.89 -6.74
CA ARG A 100 3.10 3.95 -6.12
C ARG A 100 3.30 2.76 -7.05
N VAL A 101 4.53 2.27 -7.12
CA VAL A 101 4.85 1.00 -7.77
C VAL A 101 5.80 0.25 -6.84
N ASP A 102 5.39 -0.93 -6.39
CA ASP A 102 6.19 -1.82 -5.57
C ASP A 102 6.50 -3.09 -6.37
N ILE A 103 7.76 -3.50 -6.38
CA ILE A 103 8.21 -4.74 -7.02
C ILE A 103 8.80 -5.63 -5.94
N LEU A 104 8.26 -6.84 -5.82
CA LEU A 104 8.66 -7.83 -4.83
C LEU A 104 9.27 -9.01 -5.57
N GLY A 105 10.53 -9.30 -5.23
CA GLY A 105 11.26 -10.45 -5.75
C GLY A 105 10.82 -11.78 -5.14
N PRO A 106 11.52 -12.86 -5.50
CA PRO A 106 11.23 -14.19 -4.99
C PRO A 106 11.39 -14.26 -3.47
N SER A 107 10.44 -14.91 -2.80
CA SER A 107 10.36 -15.02 -1.35
C SER A 107 9.54 -16.25 -0.96
N VAL A 108 9.86 -16.84 0.20
CA VAL A 108 9.21 -18.05 0.70
C VAL A 108 8.89 -17.88 2.18
N LEU A 109 7.68 -18.30 2.57
CA LEU A 109 7.22 -18.37 3.95
C LEU A 109 7.00 -19.84 4.31
N PHE A 110 7.54 -20.24 5.45
CA PHE A 110 7.27 -21.54 6.07
C PHE A 110 6.59 -21.30 7.41
N ASN A 111 5.44 -21.95 7.63
CA ASN A 111 4.72 -21.91 8.90
C ASN A 111 4.64 -23.33 9.48
N ALA A 112 5.32 -23.54 10.63
CA ALA A 112 5.50 -24.84 11.27
C ALA A 112 4.33 -25.21 12.19
#